data_AF-A0A2V8SML8-F1
#
_entry.id   AF-A0A2V8SML8-F1
#
_cell.length_a   1.000
_cell.length_b   1.000
_cell.length_c   1.000
_cell.angle_alpha   90.00
_cell.angle_beta   90.00
_cell.angle_gamma   90.00
#
_symmetry.space_group_name_H-M   'P 1'
#
loop_
_entity.id
_entity.type
_entity.pdbx_description
1 polymer ?
#
loop_
_entity_poly.entity_id
_entity_poly.type
_entity_poly.pdbx_seq_one_letter_code
_entity_poly.pdbx_strand_id
1 'polypeptide(L)'
;AQAEFLANLIQSRQTADPTEKIITVGDMNAFRVNDGYVDVIGTVLGTPAPADQVVLASSDLVNPDQTDLVDTLVPGQQYSYSFDGNAQTLDHVILNPNALSILNRFAYARDDADQPVKDYENGTIPDRISDHDQPVAYFSLVPAAQAGQFIINEFRFRGPGPQNVLSPGGAALGAPPPGVTAGGEEEVGGPSAPTTQDQDEFVELYNNTDSDIVVSTTDGSAGWSLVASDGAARFTIPVGTIIPARGHYLAVNSNGYSLADYGGVGAANGDITYTADIPDGTGIALFRTADPASFTLANRLDAAGYSSVDALYREGAGFTARGETTSDLDYSFVRSMARTTGGLPKDTGNNVSDFILVNTDGAFTGMGQVLGAPGPENLSSPIQRNNQFGASLLDTSVSASQSPNRVRDLTQDPQNNSQFGTLSIRRTFTNNTGAPVSELRFRIVEVTTFAPPDAGTADLRARDSQDISVMLGGNPVTVRGTTVEQPPTQVNGGGWNTSMRVGVISTGAPLANGDSVSVQFLLGVMQTGAFRFFINIEAATQ
;
A
#
# COMPACT_ATOMS: atom_id res chain seq x y z
N ALA A 1 -47.27 -1.20 21.68
CA ALA A 1 -47.46 0.11 21.02
C ALA A 1 -46.14 0.81 20.66
N GLN A 2 -45.36 1.37 21.62
CA GLN A 2 -44.10 2.07 21.29
C GLN A 2 -43.02 1.12 20.76
N ALA A 3 -42.81 -0.03 21.42
CA ALA A 3 -41.88 -1.07 20.98
C ALA A 3 -42.21 -1.59 19.58
N GLU A 4 -43.47 -1.91 19.33
CA GLU A 4 -43.96 -2.35 17.99
C GLU A 4 -43.79 -1.25 16.94
N PHE A 5 -44.00 0.03 17.29
CA PHE A 5 -43.76 1.13 16.36
C PHE A 5 -42.27 1.21 15.97
N LEU A 6 -41.37 1.14 16.95
CA LEU A 6 -39.93 1.14 16.71
C LEU A 6 -39.50 -0.08 15.88
N ALA A 7 -40.00 -1.28 16.22
CA ALA A 7 -39.77 -2.51 15.47
C ALA A 7 -40.21 -2.37 14.00
N ASN A 8 -41.42 -1.84 13.74
CA ASN A 8 -41.90 -1.59 12.38
C ASN A 8 -41.07 -0.53 11.65
N LEU A 9 -40.58 0.50 12.35
CA LEU A 9 -39.70 1.51 11.76
C LEU A 9 -38.37 0.86 11.34
N ILE A 10 -37.73 0.09 12.22
CA ILE A 10 -36.51 -0.67 11.90
C ILE A 10 -36.77 -1.56 10.67
N GLN A 11 -37.85 -2.35 10.68
CA GLN A 11 -38.18 -3.23 9.56
C GLN A 11 -38.39 -2.48 8.25
N SER A 12 -39.01 -1.29 8.30
CA SER A 12 -39.21 -0.47 7.11
C SER A 12 -37.88 0.01 6.50
N ARG A 13 -36.89 0.33 7.35
CA ARG A 13 -35.53 0.71 6.93
C ARG A 13 -34.79 -0.48 6.32
N GLN A 14 -34.80 -1.63 6.99
CA GLN A 14 -34.18 -2.88 6.49
C GLN A 14 -34.77 -3.32 5.14
N THR A 15 -36.07 -3.10 4.94
CA THR A 15 -36.75 -3.44 3.67
C THR A 15 -36.40 -2.44 2.56
N ALA A 16 -36.28 -1.15 2.90
CA ALA A 16 -35.95 -0.10 1.93
C ALA A 16 -34.51 -0.16 1.44
N ASP A 17 -33.57 -0.48 2.34
CA ASP A 17 -32.16 -0.68 2.04
C ASP A 17 -31.58 -1.84 2.88
N PRO A 18 -31.46 -3.04 2.28
CA PRO A 18 -30.88 -4.21 2.95
C PRO A 18 -29.42 -4.05 3.40
N THR A 19 -28.71 -3.01 2.94
CA THR A 19 -27.31 -2.71 3.30
C THR A 19 -27.20 -1.61 4.37
N GLU A 20 -28.32 -1.02 4.77
CA GLU A 20 -28.36 0.05 5.77
C GLU A 20 -27.80 -0.44 7.10
N LYS A 21 -27.02 0.41 7.77
CA LYS A 21 -26.49 0.18 9.12
C LYS A 21 -27.37 0.92 10.10
N ILE A 22 -28.08 0.18 10.95
CA ILE A 22 -29.05 0.72 11.89
C ILE A 22 -28.50 0.55 13.31
N ILE A 23 -28.37 1.67 14.01
CA ILE A 23 -27.94 1.75 15.41
C ILE A 23 -29.10 2.39 16.18
N THR A 24 -29.74 1.61 17.05
CA THR A 24 -30.84 2.06 17.90
C THR A 24 -30.30 2.24 19.32
N VAL A 25 -30.36 3.46 19.85
CA VAL A 25 -29.81 3.80 21.17
C VAL A 25 -30.83 4.58 22.00
N GLY A 26 -30.91 4.26 23.29
CA GLY A 26 -31.63 5.09 24.25
C GLY A 26 -32.02 4.35 25.53
N ASP A 27 -32.56 5.12 26.47
CA ASP A 27 -33.30 4.62 27.62
C ASP A 27 -34.64 4.04 27.16
N MET A 28 -34.75 2.72 27.19
CA MET A 28 -35.95 2.00 26.78
C MET A 28 -36.92 1.79 27.95
N ASN A 29 -36.52 2.14 29.18
CA ASN A 29 -37.25 1.87 30.43
C ASN A 29 -37.78 0.44 30.53
N ALA A 30 -37.02 -0.53 29.99
CA ALA A 30 -37.39 -1.92 29.95
C ALA A 30 -36.20 -2.78 30.32
N PHE A 31 -36.46 -3.88 31.03
CA PHE A 31 -35.42 -4.86 31.31
C PHE A 31 -35.08 -5.65 30.06
N ARG A 32 -33.86 -6.22 30.04
CA ARG A 32 -33.40 -7.19 29.03
C ARG A 32 -34.25 -8.46 28.97
N VAL A 33 -35.02 -8.73 30.03
CA VAL A 33 -35.95 -9.85 30.13
C VAL A 33 -37.39 -9.33 30.14
N ASN A 34 -38.34 -10.16 29.70
CA ASN A 34 -39.75 -9.81 29.79
C ASN A 34 -40.19 -9.60 31.25
N ASP A 35 -41.15 -8.70 31.46
CA ASP A 35 -41.70 -8.37 32.79
C ASP A 35 -42.96 -9.19 33.14
N GLY A 36 -43.27 -10.22 32.34
CA GLY A 36 -44.48 -11.02 32.44
C GLY A 36 -45.75 -10.34 31.90
N TYR A 37 -45.72 -9.04 31.64
CA TYR A 37 -46.80 -8.32 30.98
C TYR A 37 -46.51 -8.11 29.48
N VAL A 38 -45.30 -7.65 29.16
CA VAL A 38 -44.78 -7.42 27.80
C VAL A 38 -43.30 -7.81 27.69
N ASP A 39 -42.82 -7.96 26.46
CA ASP A 39 -41.39 -8.09 26.16
C ASP A 39 -40.95 -6.97 25.20
N VAL A 40 -40.54 -5.84 25.78
CA VAL A 40 -40.19 -4.63 25.01
C VAL A 40 -38.92 -4.87 24.19
N ILE A 41 -37.86 -5.38 24.83
CA ILE A 41 -36.57 -5.58 24.15
C ILE A 41 -36.69 -6.71 23.12
N GLY A 42 -37.29 -7.86 23.46
CA GLY A 42 -37.50 -8.94 22.50
C GLY A 42 -38.33 -8.51 21.29
N THR A 43 -39.33 -7.64 21.47
CA THR A 43 -40.11 -7.07 20.35
C THR A 43 -39.24 -6.23 19.41
N VAL A 44 -38.36 -5.38 19.94
CA VAL A 44 -37.45 -4.54 19.13
C VAL A 44 -36.37 -5.38 18.45
N LEU A 45 -35.93 -6.48 19.10
CA LEU A 45 -34.95 -7.40 18.56
C LEU A 45 -35.48 -8.29 17.42
N GLY A 46 -36.79 -8.49 17.29
CA GLY A 46 -37.37 -9.50 16.40
C GLY A 46 -37.53 -10.88 17.05
N THR A 47 -37.31 -10.99 18.36
CA THR A 47 -37.42 -12.23 19.12
C THR A 47 -38.36 -12.10 20.33
N PRO A 48 -39.63 -11.65 20.12
CA PRO A 48 -40.54 -11.40 21.23
C PRO A 48 -40.89 -12.68 22.00
N ALA A 49 -41.07 -12.55 23.32
CA ALA A 49 -41.57 -13.63 24.16
C ALA A 49 -42.91 -14.20 23.65
N PRO A 50 -43.10 -15.53 23.69
CA PRO A 50 -44.35 -16.16 23.29
C PRO A 50 -45.51 -15.82 24.24
N ALA A 51 -46.74 -15.99 23.75
CA ALA A 51 -47.97 -15.64 24.48
C ALA A 51 -48.25 -16.43 25.76
N ASP A 52 -47.50 -17.51 26.02
CA ASP A 52 -47.55 -18.26 27.29
C ASP A 52 -46.58 -17.71 28.36
N GLN A 53 -45.73 -16.75 28.01
CA GLN A 53 -44.79 -16.10 28.92
C GLN A 53 -45.17 -14.66 29.29
N VAL A 54 -45.99 -14.00 28.47
CA VAL A 54 -46.42 -12.61 28.68
C VAL A 54 -47.93 -12.42 28.46
N VAL A 55 -48.54 -11.48 29.19
CA VAL A 55 -49.96 -11.15 29.04
C VAL A 55 -50.29 -10.54 27.67
N LEU A 56 -49.40 -9.68 27.16
CA LEU A 56 -49.55 -8.96 25.89
C LEU A 56 -48.34 -9.24 25.00
N ALA A 57 -48.40 -10.35 24.25
CA ALA A 57 -47.36 -10.73 23.30
C ALA A 57 -47.41 -9.87 22.02
N SER A 58 -46.23 -9.49 21.52
CA SER A 58 -46.06 -8.93 20.19
C SER A 58 -45.93 -10.05 19.15
N SER A 59 -46.31 -9.76 17.90
CA SER A 59 -45.81 -10.56 16.78
C SER A 59 -44.32 -10.32 16.59
N ASP A 60 -43.63 -11.26 15.93
CA ASP A 60 -42.31 -10.99 15.36
C ASP A 60 -42.46 -10.01 14.19
N LEU A 61 -41.82 -8.84 14.33
CA LEU A 61 -41.96 -7.70 13.43
C LEU A 61 -40.65 -7.31 12.75
N VAL A 62 -39.51 -7.92 13.11
CA VAL A 62 -38.18 -7.47 12.65
C VAL A 62 -37.41 -8.66 12.10
N ASN A 63 -37.07 -8.61 10.82
CA ASN A 63 -36.25 -9.59 10.12
C ASN A 63 -35.34 -8.88 9.09
N PRO A 64 -34.00 -9.06 9.16
CA PRO A 64 -33.27 -9.89 10.13
C PRO A 64 -33.35 -9.35 11.57
N ASP A 65 -33.29 -10.27 12.53
CA ASP A 65 -33.24 -10.00 13.96
C ASP A 65 -32.04 -9.09 14.30
N GLN A 66 -32.22 -8.26 15.33
CA GLN A 66 -31.21 -7.36 15.84
C GLN A 66 -30.39 -8.01 16.97
N THR A 67 -29.30 -7.37 17.37
CA THR A 67 -28.47 -7.76 18.51
C THR A 67 -28.39 -6.61 19.51
N ASP A 68 -28.74 -6.87 20.78
CA ASP A 68 -28.46 -5.95 21.87
C ASP A 68 -27.01 -6.11 22.33
N LEU A 69 -26.25 -5.02 22.35
CA LEU A 69 -24.84 -5.06 22.76
C LEU A 69 -24.66 -5.38 24.24
N VAL A 70 -25.68 -5.19 25.08
CA VAL A 70 -25.63 -5.61 26.49
C VAL A 70 -25.34 -7.11 26.62
N ASP A 71 -25.85 -7.94 25.70
CA ASP A 71 -25.62 -9.38 25.70
C ASP A 71 -24.17 -9.77 25.40
N THR A 72 -23.37 -8.86 24.86
CA THR A 72 -21.94 -9.07 24.60
C THR A 72 -21.06 -8.88 25.84
N LEU A 73 -21.61 -8.24 26.89
CA LEU A 73 -20.91 -8.02 28.16
C LEU A 73 -21.03 -9.22 29.10
N VAL A 74 -20.04 -9.40 29.96
CA VAL A 74 -20.12 -10.39 31.06
C VAL A 74 -21.27 -10.01 32.04
N PRO A 75 -21.93 -10.97 32.71
CA PRO A 75 -23.13 -10.69 33.51
C PRO A 75 -22.98 -9.57 34.55
N GLY A 76 -21.82 -9.49 35.22
CA GLY A 76 -21.52 -8.43 36.19
C GLY A 76 -21.27 -7.04 35.59
N GLN A 77 -21.47 -6.87 34.27
CA GLN A 77 -21.37 -5.61 33.53
C GLN A 77 -22.67 -5.27 32.77
N GLN A 78 -23.73 -6.07 32.95
CA GLN A 78 -25.02 -5.88 32.27
C GLN A 78 -25.97 -5.02 33.12
N TYR A 79 -25.57 -3.77 33.37
CA TYR A 79 -26.42 -2.76 33.99
C TYR A 79 -25.99 -1.37 33.55
N SER A 80 -26.93 -0.46 33.52
CA SER A 80 -26.71 0.97 33.30
C SER A 80 -27.22 1.80 34.49
N TYR A 81 -27.97 1.19 35.41
CA TYR A 81 -28.72 1.88 36.44
C TYR A 81 -28.72 1.09 37.76
N SER A 82 -28.83 1.78 38.89
CA SER A 82 -28.94 1.15 40.22
C SER A 82 -30.04 1.81 41.05
N PHE A 83 -31.04 1.01 41.46
CA PHE A 83 -32.18 1.47 42.24
C PHE A 83 -32.41 0.61 43.48
N ASP A 84 -32.41 1.26 44.65
CA ASP A 84 -32.53 0.60 45.96
C ASP A 84 -31.58 -0.60 46.12
N GLY A 85 -30.37 -0.49 45.58
CA GLY A 85 -29.34 -1.53 45.61
C GLY A 85 -29.50 -2.65 44.57
N ASN A 86 -30.43 -2.52 43.62
CA ASN A 86 -30.60 -3.45 42.52
C ASN A 86 -30.02 -2.86 41.23
N ALA A 87 -29.03 -3.54 40.66
CA ALA A 87 -28.47 -3.21 39.35
C ALA A 87 -29.47 -3.60 38.24
N GLN A 88 -29.71 -2.68 37.31
CA GLN A 88 -30.71 -2.80 36.24
C GLN A 88 -30.10 -2.33 34.91
N THR A 89 -30.50 -2.97 33.81
CA THR A 89 -30.26 -2.45 32.45
C THR A 89 -31.53 -1.77 31.98
N LEU A 90 -31.46 -0.48 31.69
CA LEU A 90 -32.55 0.30 31.09
C LEU A 90 -32.12 0.99 29.79
N ASP A 91 -30.82 1.22 29.61
CA ASP A 91 -30.24 1.81 28.42
C ASP A 91 -29.71 0.73 27.50
N HIS A 92 -30.08 0.78 26.22
CA HIS A 92 -29.73 -0.25 25.26
C HIS A 92 -29.07 0.34 24.03
N VAL A 93 -28.15 -0.43 23.43
CA VAL A 93 -27.61 -0.19 22.09
C VAL A 93 -27.89 -1.43 21.27
N ILE A 94 -28.85 -1.32 20.35
CA ILE A 94 -29.36 -2.42 19.53
C ILE A 94 -28.93 -2.21 18.08
N LEU A 95 -28.30 -3.22 17.49
CA LEU A 95 -27.72 -3.17 16.14
C LEU A 95 -28.37 -4.16 15.19
N ASN A 96 -28.55 -3.76 13.94
CA ASN A 96 -28.80 -4.72 12.86
C ASN A 96 -27.49 -5.43 12.45
N PRO A 97 -27.56 -6.56 11.72
CA PRO A 97 -26.36 -7.31 11.33
C PRO A 97 -25.29 -6.47 10.58
N ASN A 98 -25.70 -5.49 9.77
CA ASN A 98 -24.79 -4.61 9.03
C ASN A 98 -24.06 -3.61 9.93
N ALA A 99 -24.72 -3.08 10.97
CA ALA A 99 -24.08 -2.22 11.96
C ALA A 99 -23.19 -3.05 12.91
N LEU A 100 -23.64 -4.25 13.27
CA LEU A 100 -22.87 -5.19 14.08
C LEU A 100 -21.56 -5.59 13.39
N SER A 101 -21.56 -5.77 12.07
CA SER A 101 -20.35 -6.14 11.31
C SER A 101 -19.24 -5.09 11.34
N ILE A 102 -19.55 -3.85 11.75
CA ILE A 102 -18.57 -2.78 11.91
C ILE A 102 -18.39 -2.34 13.36
N LEU A 103 -18.99 -3.05 14.32
CA LEU A 103 -18.78 -2.79 15.74
C LEU A 103 -17.33 -3.14 16.13
N ASN A 104 -16.66 -2.21 16.77
CA ASN A 104 -15.30 -2.39 17.30
C ASN A 104 -15.33 -2.71 18.80
N ARG A 105 -16.09 -1.95 19.59
CA ARG A 105 -16.12 -2.06 21.06
C ARG A 105 -17.44 -1.56 21.64
N PHE A 106 -17.86 -2.13 22.77
CA PHE A 106 -18.97 -1.66 23.59
C PHE A 106 -18.59 -1.67 25.08
N ALA A 107 -18.97 -0.63 25.82
CA ALA A 107 -18.82 -0.54 27.27
C ALA A 107 -19.78 0.50 27.87
N TYR A 108 -20.08 0.38 29.16
CA TYR A 108 -20.64 1.48 29.96
C TYR A 108 -19.52 2.35 30.54
N ALA A 109 -19.76 3.65 30.72
CA ALA A 109 -18.77 4.59 31.24
C ALA A 109 -18.36 4.35 32.71
N ARG A 110 -19.31 3.90 33.56
CA ARG A 110 -19.11 3.54 34.98
C ARG A 110 -18.78 4.69 35.92
N ASP A 111 -19.22 5.88 35.61
CA ASP A 111 -19.04 7.11 36.39
C ASP A 111 -20.31 7.56 37.13
N ASP A 112 -21.44 6.84 37.01
CA ASP A 112 -22.71 7.27 37.58
C ASP A 112 -23.35 6.22 38.51
N ALA A 113 -23.77 5.07 37.99
CA ALA A 113 -24.67 4.15 38.68
C ALA A 113 -24.09 3.60 40.00
N ASP A 114 -22.78 3.37 40.02
CA ASP A 114 -22.03 2.83 41.17
C ASP A 114 -21.53 3.91 42.14
N GLN A 115 -21.64 5.19 41.77
CA GLN A 115 -21.10 6.29 42.57
C GLN A 115 -22.08 6.73 43.66
N PRO A 116 -21.58 7.20 44.82
CA PRO A 116 -22.41 7.75 45.88
C PRO A 116 -23.38 8.84 45.39
N VAL A 117 -24.66 8.74 45.78
CA VAL A 117 -25.69 9.75 45.45
C VAL A 117 -25.27 11.18 45.83
N LYS A 118 -24.43 11.34 46.86
CA LYS A 118 -23.91 12.63 47.32
C LYS A 118 -23.01 13.32 46.28
N ASP A 119 -22.38 12.57 45.39
CA ASP A 119 -21.44 13.12 44.42
C ASP A 119 -22.14 14.00 43.37
N TYR A 120 -23.46 13.83 43.19
CA TYR A 120 -24.32 14.76 42.44
C TYR A 120 -24.20 16.22 42.92
N GLU A 121 -23.95 16.45 44.21
CA GLU A 121 -23.78 17.79 44.79
C GLU A 121 -22.38 18.36 44.56
N ASN A 122 -21.44 17.57 44.05
CA ASN A 122 -20.04 17.93 43.89
C ASN A 122 -19.73 18.35 42.44
N GLY A 123 -19.91 19.63 42.13
CA GLY A 123 -19.60 20.19 40.80
C GLY A 123 -18.12 20.25 40.40
N THR A 124 -17.24 19.51 41.07
CA THR A 124 -15.79 19.44 40.75
C THR A 124 -15.33 18.09 40.23
N ILE A 125 -16.20 17.07 40.24
CA ILE A 125 -15.96 15.74 39.68
C ILE A 125 -17.04 15.43 38.63
N PRO A 126 -16.74 14.59 37.63
CA PRO A 126 -17.71 14.19 36.61
C PRO A 126 -18.67 13.08 37.09
N ASP A 127 -18.44 12.54 38.29
CA ASP A 127 -19.15 11.40 38.83
C ASP A 127 -20.58 11.75 39.29
N ARG A 128 -21.54 10.84 39.08
CA ARG A 128 -22.95 10.95 39.53
C ARG A 128 -23.66 12.21 39.01
N ILE A 129 -23.29 12.70 37.84
CA ILE A 129 -24.03 13.77 37.13
C ILE A 129 -25.36 13.22 36.59
N SER A 130 -25.42 11.91 36.34
CA SER A 130 -26.60 11.15 35.97
C SER A 130 -26.87 10.06 37.03
N ASP A 131 -28.09 9.52 37.05
CA ASP A 131 -28.40 8.29 37.76
C ASP A 131 -28.17 7.03 36.90
N HIS A 132 -27.86 7.21 35.61
CA HIS A 132 -27.54 6.18 34.63
C HIS A 132 -26.10 6.30 34.10
N ASP A 133 -25.39 5.18 33.96
CA ASP A 133 -24.13 5.05 33.20
C ASP A 133 -24.41 5.10 31.69
N GLN A 134 -23.61 5.85 30.93
CA GLN A 134 -23.82 5.98 29.48
C GLN A 134 -23.31 4.73 28.73
N PRO A 135 -24.12 4.11 27.85
CA PRO A 135 -23.62 3.11 26.92
C PRO A 135 -22.78 3.75 25.80
N VAL A 136 -21.58 3.23 25.57
CA VAL A 136 -20.64 3.73 24.56
C VAL A 136 -20.27 2.61 23.58
N ALA A 137 -20.63 2.80 22.31
CA ALA A 137 -20.27 1.89 21.22
C ALA A 137 -19.35 2.58 20.19
N TYR A 138 -18.29 1.87 19.77
CA TYR A 138 -17.32 2.33 18.77
C TYR A 138 -17.52 1.56 17.47
N PHE A 139 -17.57 2.27 16.34
CA PHE A 139 -17.81 1.68 15.02
C PHE A 139 -16.70 2.04 14.03
N SER A 140 -16.30 1.07 13.20
CA SER A 140 -15.37 1.27 12.09
C SER A 140 -16.12 1.76 10.86
N LEU A 141 -16.08 3.07 10.59
CA LEU A 141 -16.76 3.69 9.45
C LEU A 141 -16.05 3.46 8.11
N VAL A 142 -14.77 3.10 8.15
CA VAL A 142 -14.01 2.62 6.99
C VAL A 142 -14.07 1.10 7.02
N PRO A 143 -14.53 0.43 5.94
CA PRO A 143 -14.41 -1.02 5.84
C PRO A 143 -12.95 -1.42 6.11
N ALA A 144 -12.73 -2.43 6.94
CA ALA A 144 -11.39 -2.97 7.11
C ALA A 144 -10.82 -3.31 5.73
N ALA A 145 -9.56 -2.91 5.47
CA ALA A 145 -8.95 -3.22 4.19
C ALA A 145 -9.00 -4.72 3.94
N GLN A 146 -9.43 -5.08 2.74
CA GLN A 146 -9.54 -6.46 2.29
C GLN A 146 -8.24 -6.88 1.61
N ALA A 147 -8.02 -8.19 1.49
CA ALA A 147 -6.92 -8.72 0.71
C ALA A 147 -6.93 -8.13 -0.71
N GLY A 148 -5.74 -7.76 -1.20
CA GLY A 148 -5.55 -7.10 -2.50
C GLY A 148 -5.83 -5.59 -2.54
N GLN A 149 -6.31 -4.97 -1.45
CA GLN A 149 -6.48 -3.50 -1.39
C GLN A 149 -5.21 -2.76 -0.99
N PHE A 150 -4.41 -3.34 -0.08
CA PHE A 150 -3.11 -2.81 0.32
C PHE A 150 -2.08 -3.91 0.19
N ILE A 151 -1.18 -3.76 -0.78
CA ILE A 151 -0.34 -4.84 -1.30
C ILE A 151 1.14 -4.48 -1.22
N ILE A 152 2.00 -5.47 -1.12
CA ILE A 152 3.45 -5.39 -1.28
C ILE A 152 3.74 -5.16 -2.76
N ASN A 153 4.21 -3.98 -3.14
CA ASN A 153 4.37 -3.57 -4.53
C ASN A 153 5.80 -3.78 -5.04
N GLU A 154 6.79 -3.41 -4.23
CA GLU A 154 8.20 -3.55 -4.55
C GLU A 154 8.97 -3.93 -3.29
N PHE A 155 9.94 -4.83 -3.39
CA PHE A 155 10.80 -5.15 -2.26
C PHE A 155 12.16 -5.68 -2.71
N ARG A 156 13.13 -5.62 -1.81
CA ARG A 156 14.38 -6.39 -1.91
C ARG A 156 14.82 -6.86 -0.53
N PHE A 157 15.39 -8.05 -0.46
CA PHE A 157 15.91 -8.65 0.78
C PHE A 157 17.40 -8.42 0.97
N ARG A 158 18.08 -7.83 -0.01
CA ARG A 158 19.45 -7.35 0.09
C ARG A 158 19.78 -6.43 -1.08
N GLY A 159 20.94 -5.79 -1.03
CA GLY A 159 21.43 -4.90 -2.07
C GLY A 159 22.92 -4.57 -1.87
N PRO A 160 23.46 -3.59 -2.61
CA PRO A 160 24.86 -3.19 -2.48
C PRO A 160 25.20 -2.52 -1.13
N GLY A 161 24.19 -2.14 -0.34
CA GLY A 161 24.37 -1.34 0.86
C GLY A 161 24.68 0.12 0.53
N PRO A 162 24.76 0.99 1.56
CA PRO A 162 25.15 2.37 1.34
C PRO A 162 26.58 2.35 0.79
N GLN A 163 26.76 2.85 -0.43
CA GLN A 163 28.09 3.03 -1.00
C GLN A 163 28.86 3.95 -0.05
N ASN A 164 29.80 3.41 0.71
CA ASN A 164 30.77 4.23 1.44
C ASN A 164 31.43 5.13 0.40
N VAL A 165 31.11 6.41 0.40
CA VAL A 165 31.84 7.40 -0.40
C VAL A 165 33.27 7.41 0.14
N LEU A 166 34.11 6.54 -0.42
CA LEU A 166 35.54 6.66 -0.25
C LEU A 166 35.89 8.04 -0.80
N SER A 167 36.34 8.92 0.10
CA SER A 167 36.89 10.22 -0.25
C SER A 167 37.87 10.06 -1.43
N PRO A 168 37.86 10.95 -2.44
CA PRO A 168 38.70 10.78 -3.62
C PRO A 168 40.18 10.92 -3.22
N GLY A 169 40.84 9.77 -3.02
CA GLY A 169 42.24 9.74 -2.58
C GLY A 169 42.85 8.37 -2.29
N GLY A 170 42.19 7.25 -2.60
CA GLY A 170 42.74 5.90 -2.43
C GLY A 170 43.18 5.30 -3.75
N ALA A 171 44.40 5.59 -4.19
CA ALA A 171 45.03 4.87 -5.29
C ALA A 171 45.15 3.37 -4.96
N ALA A 172 44.98 2.53 -5.99
CA ALA A 172 45.10 1.09 -5.95
C ALA A 172 46.25 0.59 -5.05
N LEU A 173 45.92 -0.12 -3.97
CA LEU A 173 46.90 -0.96 -3.28
C LEU A 173 47.10 -2.21 -4.13
N GLY A 174 48.33 -2.34 -4.63
CA GLY A 174 48.74 -3.36 -5.58
C GLY A 174 48.58 -4.79 -5.07
N ALA A 175 48.63 -5.71 -6.04
CA ALA A 175 48.61 -7.15 -5.83
C ALA A 175 49.54 -7.60 -4.69
N PRO A 176 49.13 -8.58 -3.86
CA PRO A 176 49.98 -9.09 -2.80
C PRO A 176 51.20 -9.80 -3.40
N PRO A 177 52.37 -9.79 -2.73
CA PRO A 177 53.56 -10.48 -3.23
C PRO A 177 53.31 -12.00 -3.23
N PRO A 178 53.89 -12.74 -4.19
CA PRO A 178 53.76 -14.18 -4.23
C PRO A 178 54.61 -14.80 -3.11
N GLY A 179 53.95 -15.43 -2.14
CA GLY A 179 54.62 -16.27 -1.14
C GLY A 179 54.19 -16.05 0.30
N VAL A 180 52.91 -16.23 0.62
CA VAL A 180 52.47 -16.60 1.98
C VAL A 180 51.38 -17.67 1.84
N THR A 181 51.75 -18.93 2.08
CA THR A 181 50.79 -20.00 2.36
C THR A 181 50.19 -19.76 3.72
N ALA A 182 48.97 -19.20 3.77
CA ALA A 182 48.14 -19.27 4.96
C ALA A 182 47.54 -20.69 5.02
N GLY A 183 48.01 -21.47 6.00
CA GLY A 183 47.39 -22.73 6.39
C GLY A 183 45.95 -22.48 6.83
N GLY A 184 45.08 -23.41 6.45
CA GLY A 184 43.68 -23.36 6.81
C GLY A 184 43.47 -23.52 8.30
N GLU A 185 42.67 -22.61 8.85
CA GLU A 185 41.77 -22.90 9.96
C GLU A 185 40.37 -22.63 9.42
N GLU A 186 39.71 -23.71 8.99
CA GLU A 186 38.27 -23.72 8.77
C GLU A 186 37.64 -23.68 10.17
N GLU A 187 37.47 -22.47 10.70
CA GLU A 187 36.46 -22.25 11.73
C GLU A 187 35.12 -22.56 11.07
N VAL A 188 34.53 -23.69 11.45
CA VAL A 188 33.11 -23.97 11.26
C VAL A 188 32.35 -22.99 12.15
N GLY A 189 32.28 -21.74 11.72
CA GLY A 189 31.62 -20.65 12.41
C GLY A 189 30.10 -20.77 12.24
N GLY A 190 29.36 -20.48 13.31
CA GLY A 190 27.91 -20.28 13.25
C GLY A 190 27.52 -19.19 12.23
N PRO A 191 26.21 -18.97 12.00
CA PRO A 191 25.76 -17.97 11.02
C PRO A 191 26.42 -16.62 11.33
N SER A 192 27.20 -16.12 10.38
CA SER A 192 27.80 -14.79 10.45
C SER A 192 26.69 -13.75 10.61
N ALA A 193 26.93 -12.73 11.45
CA ALA A 193 26.00 -11.62 11.60
C ALA A 193 25.74 -10.96 10.23
N PRO A 194 24.51 -10.48 9.95
CA PRO A 194 24.19 -9.87 8.67
C PRO A 194 25.04 -8.63 8.43
N THR A 195 25.48 -8.45 7.20
CA THR A 195 26.24 -7.28 6.72
C THR A 195 25.31 -6.11 6.40
N THR A 196 25.86 -4.94 6.09
CA THR A 196 25.06 -3.80 5.57
C THR A 196 24.45 -4.09 4.19
N GLN A 197 25.00 -5.04 3.44
CA GLN A 197 24.46 -5.50 2.16
C GLN A 197 23.27 -6.42 2.36
N ASP A 198 23.39 -7.37 3.30
CA ASP A 198 22.27 -8.22 3.72
C ASP A 198 21.11 -7.35 4.23
N GLN A 199 21.43 -6.24 4.93
CA GLN A 199 20.44 -5.31 5.47
C GLN A 199 20.07 -4.16 4.52
N ASP A 200 20.47 -4.20 3.25
CA ASP A 200 20.05 -3.21 2.26
C ASP A 200 18.67 -3.55 1.71
N GLU A 201 17.69 -3.40 2.59
CA GLU A 201 16.34 -3.92 2.43
C GLU A 201 15.32 -2.80 2.42
N PHE A 202 14.29 -2.99 1.62
CA PHE A 202 13.08 -2.19 1.70
C PHE A 202 11.87 -3.01 1.28
N VAL A 203 10.71 -2.57 1.76
CA VAL A 203 9.40 -3.06 1.34
C VAL A 203 8.52 -1.85 1.08
N GLU A 204 8.13 -1.67 -0.16
CA GLU A 204 7.13 -0.70 -0.60
C GLU A 204 5.75 -1.37 -0.61
N LEU A 205 4.79 -0.71 0.02
CA LEU A 205 3.39 -1.08 0.01
C LEU A 205 2.58 -0.08 -0.82
N TYR A 206 1.53 -0.54 -1.48
CA TYR A 206 0.72 0.24 -2.39
C TYR A 206 -0.77 0.12 -2.08
N ASN A 207 -1.45 1.27 -2.01
CA ASN A 207 -2.90 1.32 -1.94
C ASN A 207 -3.49 1.11 -3.35
N ASN A 208 -3.97 -0.11 -3.60
CA ASN A 208 -4.54 -0.51 -4.87
C ASN A 208 -6.02 -0.11 -5.05
N THR A 209 -6.51 0.84 -4.26
CA THR A 209 -7.88 1.33 -4.32
C THR A 209 -7.95 2.78 -4.82
N ASP A 210 -9.16 3.18 -5.23
CA ASP A 210 -9.47 4.58 -5.61
C ASP A 210 -9.92 5.42 -4.41
N SER A 211 -9.59 5.01 -3.19
CA SER A 211 -9.92 5.72 -1.96
C SER A 211 -8.79 5.62 -0.94
N ASP A 212 -8.75 6.57 -0.01
CA ASP A 212 -7.75 6.53 1.05
C ASP A 212 -8.02 5.31 1.95
N ILE A 213 -6.94 4.64 2.36
CA ILE A 213 -6.98 3.59 3.36
C ILE A 213 -6.57 4.20 4.70
N VAL A 214 -7.36 3.95 5.74
CA VAL A 214 -6.98 4.25 7.13
C VAL A 214 -6.65 2.95 7.84
N VAL A 215 -5.40 2.84 8.30
CA VAL A 215 -4.94 1.67 9.06
C VAL A 215 -5.75 1.55 10.34
N SER A 216 -6.38 0.40 10.53
CA SER A 216 -7.29 0.13 11.67
C SER A 216 -7.28 -1.35 12.02
N THR A 217 -7.56 -1.67 13.28
CA THR A 217 -7.57 -3.04 13.78
C THR A 217 -8.91 -3.36 14.43
N THR A 218 -9.36 -4.61 14.31
CA THR A 218 -10.59 -5.11 14.94
C THR A 218 -10.31 -5.82 16.26
N ASP A 219 -9.06 -6.16 16.53
CA ASP A 219 -8.60 -6.87 17.73
C ASP A 219 -7.94 -5.95 18.78
N GLY A 220 -7.94 -4.64 18.52
CA GLY A 220 -7.31 -3.64 19.40
C GLY A 220 -5.79 -3.62 19.37
N SER A 221 -5.15 -4.38 18.47
CA SER A 221 -3.69 -4.33 18.28
C SER A 221 -3.23 -2.98 17.69
N ALA A 222 -1.94 -2.69 17.81
CA ALA A 222 -1.38 -1.36 17.54
C ALA A 222 -1.38 -0.94 16.05
N GLY A 223 -1.67 -1.86 15.12
CA GLY A 223 -1.59 -1.56 13.69
C GLY A 223 -1.55 -2.79 12.78
N TRP A 224 -1.05 -2.59 11.56
CA TRP A 224 -0.83 -3.66 10.58
C TRP A 224 0.65 -4.01 10.51
N SER A 225 1.00 -5.28 10.68
CA SER A 225 2.39 -5.72 10.72
C SER A 225 2.84 -6.40 9.43
N LEU A 226 4.03 -6.05 8.95
CA LEU A 226 4.76 -6.89 8.01
C LEU A 226 5.62 -7.87 8.80
N VAL A 227 5.51 -9.16 8.48
CA VAL A 227 6.14 -10.27 9.20
C VAL A 227 6.89 -11.12 8.18
N ALA A 228 8.14 -11.47 8.49
CA ALA A 228 8.91 -12.41 7.67
C ALA A 228 8.56 -13.86 8.05
N SER A 229 8.91 -14.83 7.21
CA SER A 229 8.51 -16.23 7.42
C SER A 229 9.16 -16.94 8.62
N ASP A 230 10.06 -16.25 9.33
CA ASP A 230 10.52 -16.65 10.67
C ASP A 230 9.50 -16.36 11.79
N GLY A 231 8.37 -15.72 11.44
CA GLY A 231 7.27 -15.37 12.34
C GLY A 231 7.47 -14.07 13.11
N ALA A 232 8.59 -13.36 12.92
CA ALA A 232 8.86 -12.11 13.60
C ALA A 232 8.42 -10.89 12.77
N ALA A 233 7.71 -9.96 13.42
CA ALA A 233 7.34 -8.70 12.81
C ALA A 233 8.59 -7.85 12.52
N ARG A 234 8.67 -7.29 11.32
CA ARG A 234 9.72 -6.34 10.93
C ARG A 234 9.33 -4.92 11.29
N PHE A 235 8.08 -4.56 11.01
CA PHE A 235 7.50 -3.28 11.41
C PHE A 235 6.00 -3.40 11.57
N THR A 236 5.41 -2.41 12.24
CA THR A 236 3.96 -2.25 12.37
C THR A 236 3.58 -0.84 11.95
N ILE A 237 2.70 -0.73 10.96
CA ILE A 237 2.12 0.54 10.53
C ILE A 237 1.06 0.94 11.56
N PRO A 238 1.19 2.07 12.25
CA PRO A 238 0.28 2.42 13.35
C PRO A 238 -1.17 2.61 12.91
N VAL A 239 -2.12 2.24 13.77
CA VAL A 239 -3.53 2.64 13.62
C VAL A 239 -3.64 4.15 13.43
N GLY A 240 -4.49 4.58 12.49
CA GLY A 240 -4.70 5.98 12.12
C GLY A 240 -3.80 6.49 10.99
N THR A 241 -2.82 5.69 10.55
CA THR A 241 -2.05 6.01 9.34
C THR A 241 -2.96 6.07 8.13
N ILE A 242 -2.87 7.15 7.36
CA ILE A 242 -3.64 7.35 6.12
C ILE A 242 -2.73 7.05 4.94
N ILE A 243 -3.11 6.09 4.10
CA ILE A 243 -2.46 5.80 2.82
C ILE A 243 -3.37 6.34 1.71
N PRO A 244 -2.98 7.42 1.01
CA PRO A 244 -3.81 8.01 -0.03
C PRO A 244 -4.22 7.01 -1.11
N ALA A 245 -5.36 7.23 -1.76
CA ALA A 245 -5.77 6.49 -2.94
C ALA A 245 -4.64 6.41 -3.97
N ARG A 246 -4.27 5.21 -4.43
CA ARG A 246 -3.14 4.98 -5.35
C ARG A 246 -1.76 5.40 -4.81
N GLY A 247 -1.66 5.67 -3.51
CA GLY A 247 -0.41 6.06 -2.83
C GLY A 247 0.42 4.89 -2.34
N HIS A 248 1.60 5.22 -1.82
CA HIS A 248 2.64 4.27 -1.43
C HIS A 248 2.98 4.43 0.06
N TYR A 249 3.62 3.42 0.64
CA TYR A 249 4.17 3.45 1.99
C TYR A 249 5.46 2.65 2.03
N LEU A 250 6.56 3.29 2.41
CA LEU A 250 7.90 2.72 2.31
C LEU A 250 8.45 2.34 3.68
N ALA A 251 8.78 1.07 3.86
CA ALA A 251 9.53 0.58 5.01
C ALA A 251 10.97 0.25 4.63
N VAL A 252 11.94 0.73 5.41
CA VAL A 252 13.37 0.56 5.10
C VAL A 252 14.14 -0.02 6.28
N ASN A 253 15.13 -0.87 6.00
CA ASN A 253 16.05 -1.30 7.04
C ASN A 253 17.11 -0.20 7.27
N SER A 254 17.06 0.45 8.43
CA SER A 254 17.93 1.61 8.72
C SER A 254 19.42 1.26 8.84
N ASN A 255 19.77 -0.04 8.87
CA ASN A 255 21.16 -0.48 8.96
C ASN A 255 21.85 -0.60 7.59
N GLY A 256 21.11 -0.66 6.48
CA GLY A 256 21.69 -0.89 5.15
C GLY A 256 21.00 -0.19 3.97
N TYR A 257 19.81 0.39 4.15
CA TYR A 257 19.05 0.98 3.04
C TYR A 257 19.84 2.06 2.27
N SER A 258 20.03 1.83 0.97
CA SER A 258 20.91 2.62 0.10
C SER A 258 20.21 3.59 -0.86
N LEU A 259 18.87 3.59 -0.91
CA LEU A 259 18.10 4.31 -1.94
C LEU A 259 17.32 5.53 -1.42
N ALA A 260 17.66 6.05 -0.25
CA ALA A 260 16.98 7.21 0.36
C ALA A 260 16.88 8.45 -0.55
N ASP A 261 17.85 8.61 -1.44
CA ASP A 261 17.93 9.74 -2.36
C ASP A 261 17.34 9.46 -3.77
N TYR A 262 16.64 8.33 -3.98
CA TYR A 262 16.05 8.03 -5.29
C TYR A 262 15.05 9.12 -5.72
N GLY A 263 15.32 9.75 -6.87
CA GLY A 263 14.52 10.86 -7.39
C GLY A 263 14.89 12.24 -6.81
N GLY A 264 15.88 12.29 -5.91
CA GLY A 264 16.36 13.51 -5.27
C GLY A 264 16.64 13.30 -3.78
N VAL A 265 17.37 14.23 -3.17
CA VAL A 265 17.82 14.12 -1.78
C VAL A 265 16.64 13.86 -0.83
N GLY A 266 16.65 12.71 -0.17
CA GLY A 266 15.63 12.25 0.78
C GLY A 266 14.25 11.96 0.18
N ALA A 267 14.09 11.96 -1.15
CA ALA A 267 12.79 11.77 -1.79
C ALA A 267 12.20 10.37 -1.55
N ALA A 268 13.07 9.37 -1.33
CA ALA A 268 12.68 8.00 -1.00
C ALA A 268 13.15 7.58 0.41
N ASN A 269 13.11 8.52 1.37
CA ASN A 269 13.20 8.17 2.78
C ASN A 269 12.04 7.24 3.17
N GLY A 270 12.30 6.26 4.04
CA GLY A 270 11.25 5.39 4.55
C GLY A 270 10.25 6.15 5.43
N ASP A 271 8.96 5.84 5.26
CA ASP A 271 7.88 6.27 6.16
C ASP A 271 7.99 5.57 7.52
N ILE A 272 8.58 4.36 7.53
CA ILE A 272 8.93 3.62 8.74
C ILE A 272 10.27 2.91 8.58
N THR A 273 10.95 2.70 9.71
CA THR A 273 12.23 1.98 9.76
C THR A 273 12.12 0.70 10.57
N TYR A 274 12.92 -0.29 10.18
CA TYR A 274 13.18 -1.49 10.98
C TYR A 274 14.68 -1.81 10.97
N THR A 275 15.11 -2.76 11.81
CA THR A 275 16.53 -3.15 11.93
C THR A 275 16.76 -4.65 11.85
N ALA A 276 15.70 -5.45 12.01
CA ALA A 276 15.78 -6.90 11.92
C ALA A 276 15.84 -7.31 10.45
N ASP A 277 16.90 -8.03 10.09
CA ASP A 277 17.14 -8.62 8.77
C ASP A 277 15.95 -9.45 8.28
N ILE A 278 15.62 -9.38 6.99
CA ILE A 278 14.70 -10.24 6.26
C ILE A 278 15.57 -11.24 5.47
N PRO A 279 15.77 -12.47 5.97
CA PRO A 279 16.77 -13.36 5.38
C PRO A 279 16.51 -13.70 3.91
N ASP A 280 17.57 -13.81 3.10
CA ASP A 280 17.43 -14.23 1.70
C ASP A 280 16.69 -15.58 1.55
N GLY A 281 15.85 -15.70 0.51
CA GLY A 281 15.11 -16.93 0.26
C GLY A 281 13.91 -17.14 1.20
N THR A 282 13.47 -16.11 1.91
CA THR A 282 12.33 -16.11 2.83
C THR A 282 11.01 -15.65 2.17
N GLY A 283 9.95 -15.56 2.95
CA GLY A 283 8.73 -14.87 2.54
C GLY A 283 8.38 -13.75 3.50
N ILE A 284 7.60 -12.79 3.03
CA ILE A 284 7.00 -11.71 3.82
C ILE A 284 5.49 -11.73 3.66
N ALA A 285 4.76 -11.40 4.72
CA ALA A 285 3.32 -11.23 4.70
C ALA A 285 2.91 -9.99 5.47
N LEU A 286 1.94 -9.26 4.90
CA LEU A 286 1.31 -8.13 5.53
C LEU A 286 0.02 -8.58 6.22
N PHE A 287 -0.12 -8.28 7.50
CA PHE A 287 -1.28 -8.63 8.31
C PHE A 287 -2.01 -7.40 8.80
N ARG A 288 -3.35 -7.46 8.83
CA ARG A 288 -4.20 -6.40 9.37
C ARG A 288 -4.26 -6.35 10.91
N THR A 289 -3.21 -6.85 11.57
CA THR A 289 -3.06 -6.97 13.02
C THR A 289 -1.60 -6.91 13.39
N ALA A 290 -1.31 -6.51 14.63
CA ALA A 290 -0.01 -6.60 15.27
C ALA A 290 0.04 -7.67 16.38
N ASP A 291 -1.05 -8.42 16.60
CA ASP A 291 -1.08 -9.55 17.53
C ASP A 291 -0.48 -10.80 16.87
N PRO A 292 0.66 -11.34 17.36
CA PRO A 292 1.28 -12.52 16.78
C PRO A 292 0.39 -13.77 16.80
N ALA A 293 -0.55 -13.89 17.74
CA ALA A 293 -1.50 -14.99 17.78
C ALA A 293 -2.51 -14.93 16.62
N SER A 294 -2.64 -13.76 16.00
CA SER A 294 -3.59 -13.44 14.95
C SER A 294 -2.95 -13.37 13.56
N PHE A 295 -1.67 -13.73 13.39
CA PHE A 295 -1.02 -13.90 12.09
C PHE A 295 -1.55 -15.16 11.38
N THR A 296 -2.70 -15.00 10.72
CA THR A 296 -3.44 -16.07 10.05
C THR A 296 -3.83 -15.65 8.64
N LEU A 297 -4.18 -16.62 7.78
CA LEU A 297 -4.67 -16.33 6.42
C LEU A 297 -5.90 -15.40 6.42
N ALA A 298 -6.75 -15.47 7.45
CA ALA A 298 -7.92 -14.59 7.55
C ALA A 298 -7.52 -13.11 7.77
N ASN A 299 -6.38 -12.87 8.42
CA ASN A 299 -5.85 -11.53 8.70
C ASN A 299 -4.77 -11.09 7.71
N ARG A 300 -4.40 -11.92 6.73
CA ARG A 300 -3.40 -11.58 5.74
C ARG A 300 -4.00 -10.69 4.65
N LEU A 301 -3.36 -9.54 4.41
CA LEU A 301 -3.70 -8.63 3.33
C LEU A 301 -3.00 -9.01 2.02
N ASP A 302 -1.72 -9.38 2.13
CA ASP A 302 -0.89 -9.75 0.99
C ASP A 302 0.35 -10.55 1.45
N ALA A 303 1.00 -11.28 0.54
CA ALA A 303 2.29 -11.92 0.79
C ALA A 303 3.13 -12.12 -0.46
N ALA A 304 4.45 -12.15 -0.29
CA ALA A 304 5.40 -12.51 -1.34
C ALA A 304 6.51 -13.38 -0.76
N GLY A 305 6.74 -14.56 -1.34
CA GLY A 305 7.76 -15.46 -0.82
C GLY A 305 8.04 -16.70 -1.66
N TYR A 306 9.09 -17.42 -1.27
CA TYR A 306 9.52 -18.64 -1.96
C TYR A 306 8.62 -19.83 -1.71
N SER A 307 8.64 -20.77 -2.65
CA SER A 307 7.91 -22.03 -2.56
C SER A 307 8.31 -22.92 -1.37
N SER A 308 9.47 -22.66 -0.76
CA SER A 308 9.98 -23.34 0.42
C SER A 308 9.40 -22.82 1.74
N VAL A 309 8.75 -21.65 1.77
CA VAL A 309 8.19 -21.09 3.00
C VAL A 309 6.74 -21.52 3.21
N ASP A 310 6.21 -21.31 4.42
CA ASP A 310 4.82 -21.60 4.74
C ASP A 310 3.87 -20.83 3.80
N ALA A 311 2.72 -21.42 3.47
CA ALA A 311 1.71 -20.80 2.60
C ALA A 311 1.19 -19.47 3.15
N LEU A 312 1.34 -19.21 4.44
CA LEU A 312 1.04 -17.94 5.09
C LEU A 312 1.91 -16.78 4.57
N TYR A 313 3.14 -17.03 4.14
CA TYR A 313 4.12 -16.01 3.72
C TYR A 313 4.38 -16.00 2.20
N ARG A 314 3.45 -16.53 1.42
CA ARG A 314 3.46 -16.49 -0.04
C ARG A 314 2.05 -16.53 -0.60
N GLU A 315 1.89 -16.09 -1.84
CA GLU A 315 0.68 -16.33 -2.61
C GLU A 315 0.91 -17.35 -3.73
N GLY A 316 -0.14 -18.11 -4.03
CA GLY A 316 -0.06 -19.24 -4.93
C GLY A 316 1.03 -20.22 -4.50
N ALA A 317 1.83 -20.69 -5.46
CA ALA A 317 2.93 -21.60 -5.19
C ALA A 317 4.18 -20.90 -4.63
N GLY A 318 4.24 -19.57 -4.62
CA GLY A 318 5.46 -18.81 -4.32
C GLY A 318 6.56 -18.94 -5.39
N PHE A 319 7.64 -18.20 -5.23
CA PHE A 319 8.78 -18.21 -6.16
C PHE A 319 9.52 -19.55 -6.13
N THR A 320 9.81 -20.13 -7.29
CA THR A 320 10.45 -21.45 -7.38
C THR A 320 11.98 -21.40 -7.50
N ALA A 321 12.55 -20.25 -7.84
CA ALA A 321 13.97 -20.07 -8.06
C ALA A 321 14.46 -18.79 -7.37
N ARG A 322 15.63 -18.85 -6.72
CA ARG A 322 16.21 -17.72 -5.98
C ARG A 322 16.48 -16.52 -6.89
N GLY A 323 15.88 -15.40 -6.54
CA GLY A 323 16.09 -14.12 -7.20
C GLY A 323 17.26 -13.34 -6.64
N GLU A 324 17.56 -13.49 -5.36
CA GLU A 324 18.67 -12.78 -4.71
C GLU A 324 20.01 -13.31 -5.21
N THR A 325 20.99 -12.41 -5.22
CA THR A 325 22.37 -12.74 -5.62
C THR A 325 23.35 -12.21 -4.58
N THR A 326 24.47 -12.89 -4.41
CA THR A 326 25.55 -12.45 -3.51
C THR A 326 26.51 -11.46 -4.17
N SER A 327 26.16 -10.93 -5.34
CA SER A 327 27.04 -10.07 -6.16
C SER A 327 26.72 -8.58 -6.03
N ASP A 328 26.08 -8.16 -4.92
CA ASP A 328 25.75 -6.74 -4.63
C ASP A 328 25.00 -6.04 -5.78
N LEU A 329 24.13 -6.78 -6.47
CA LEU A 329 23.33 -6.23 -7.56
C LEU A 329 22.30 -5.24 -6.99
N ASP A 330 22.13 -4.11 -7.67
CA ASP A 330 20.96 -3.25 -7.48
C ASP A 330 19.75 -3.90 -8.16
N TYR A 331 18.99 -4.68 -7.38
CA TYR A 331 17.80 -5.39 -7.84
C TYR A 331 16.59 -5.12 -6.95
N SER A 332 15.40 -5.36 -7.48
CA SER A 332 14.17 -5.47 -6.70
C SER A 332 13.19 -6.44 -7.35
N PHE A 333 12.35 -7.04 -6.51
CA PHE A 333 11.11 -7.69 -6.92
C PHE A 333 10.07 -6.60 -7.09
N VAL A 334 9.53 -6.45 -8.29
CA VAL A 334 8.54 -5.42 -8.63
C VAL A 334 7.27 -6.12 -9.10
N ARG A 335 6.11 -5.70 -8.59
CA ARG A 335 4.84 -6.15 -9.17
C ARG A 335 4.76 -5.73 -10.63
N SER A 336 4.49 -6.71 -11.49
CA SER A 336 4.33 -6.51 -12.92
C SER A 336 3.17 -5.56 -13.17
N MET A 337 3.48 -4.46 -13.84
CA MET A 337 2.52 -3.56 -14.45
C MET A 337 2.60 -3.74 -15.96
N ALA A 338 1.55 -3.39 -16.69
CA ALA A 338 1.58 -3.43 -18.15
C ALA A 338 0.49 -2.54 -18.73
N ARG A 339 0.52 -2.34 -20.06
CA ARG A 339 -0.61 -1.69 -20.75
C ARG A 339 -1.93 -2.42 -20.51
N THR A 340 -1.90 -3.75 -20.42
CA THR A 340 -3.09 -4.59 -20.22
C THR A 340 -3.70 -4.45 -18.83
N THR A 341 -2.92 -4.01 -17.82
CA THR A 341 -3.42 -3.71 -16.48
C THR A 341 -3.77 -2.22 -16.32
N GLY A 342 -3.74 -1.44 -17.41
CA GLY A 342 -3.89 0.02 -17.33
C GLY A 342 -2.73 0.72 -16.60
N GLY A 343 -1.61 0.01 -16.43
CA GLY A 343 -0.48 0.47 -15.63
C GLY A 343 -0.64 0.29 -14.12
N LEU A 344 -1.65 -0.45 -13.65
CA LEU A 344 -1.81 -0.79 -12.23
C LEU A 344 -1.03 -2.07 -11.88
N PRO A 345 -0.57 -2.22 -10.63
CA PRO A 345 0.08 -3.43 -10.16
C PRO A 345 -0.81 -4.66 -10.35
N LYS A 346 -0.23 -5.72 -10.88
CA LYS A 346 -0.94 -7.00 -11.04
C LYS A 346 -0.98 -7.74 -9.71
N ASP A 347 -2.18 -8.11 -9.30
CA ASP A 347 -2.43 -8.90 -8.10
C ASP A 347 -3.47 -9.99 -8.38
N THR A 348 -2.99 -11.20 -8.65
CA THR A 348 -3.81 -12.37 -9.00
C THR A 348 -3.80 -13.43 -7.91
N GLY A 349 -3.17 -13.14 -6.76
CA GLY A 349 -2.91 -14.12 -5.70
C GLY A 349 -1.90 -15.18 -6.12
N ASN A 350 -0.98 -14.85 -7.06
CA ASN A 350 0.04 -15.77 -7.54
C ASN A 350 1.36 -15.02 -7.78
N ASN A 351 2.28 -15.12 -6.81
CA ASN A 351 3.55 -14.39 -6.84
C ASN A 351 4.34 -14.56 -8.14
N VAL A 352 4.36 -15.75 -8.76
CA VAL A 352 5.09 -16.00 -10.02
C VAL A 352 4.46 -15.28 -11.20
N SER A 353 3.14 -15.07 -11.18
CA SER A 353 2.45 -14.31 -12.23
C SER A 353 2.54 -12.81 -12.01
N ASP A 354 2.69 -12.40 -10.75
CA ASP A 354 2.47 -11.03 -10.31
C ASP A 354 3.77 -10.25 -10.17
N PHE A 355 4.92 -10.90 -9.94
CA PHE A 355 6.20 -10.23 -9.80
C PHE A 355 7.18 -10.54 -10.92
N ILE A 356 8.02 -9.55 -11.22
CA ILE A 356 9.26 -9.70 -11.98
C ILE A 356 10.44 -9.28 -11.08
N LEU A 357 11.62 -9.84 -11.31
CA LEU A 357 12.85 -9.33 -10.70
C LEU A 357 13.63 -8.54 -11.74
N VAL A 358 13.88 -7.29 -11.42
CA VAL A 358 14.64 -6.36 -12.26
C VAL A 358 15.98 -6.07 -11.61
N ASN A 359 17.02 -5.83 -12.42
CA ASN A 359 18.29 -5.32 -11.91
C ASN A 359 18.99 -4.42 -12.93
N THR A 360 19.82 -3.51 -12.42
CA THR A 360 20.48 -2.44 -13.21
C THR A 360 21.52 -2.96 -14.20
N ASP A 361 22.00 -4.18 -14.01
CA ASP A 361 22.97 -4.83 -14.90
C ASP A 361 22.30 -5.69 -15.98
N GLY A 362 21.01 -6.01 -15.82
CA GLY A 362 20.37 -7.08 -16.57
C GLY A 362 21.09 -8.41 -16.38
N ALA A 363 21.69 -8.64 -15.21
CA ALA A 363 22.33 -9.91 -14.86
C ALA A 363 21.29 -11.03 -14.77
N PHE A 364 21.72 -12.25 -15.08
CA PHE A 364 20.88 -13.44 -14.95
C PHE A 364 20.72 -13.81 -13.47
N THR A 365 19.48 -13.96 -13.02
CA THR A 365 19.12 -14.49 -11.70
C THR A 365 18.34 -15.80 -11.86
N GLY A 366 18.05 -16.49 -10.76
CA GLY A 366 17.17 -17.66 -10.82
C GLY A 366 15.75 -17.32 -11.31
N MET A 367 15.33 -16.05 -11.23
CA MET A 367 14.05 -15.56 -11.75
C MET A 367 14.12 -15.00 -13.17
N GLY A 368 15.23 -15.23 -13.87
CA GLY A 368 15.45 -14.78 -15.23
C GLY A 368 16.31 -13.52 -15.31
N GLN A 369 16.23 -12.86 -16.48
CA GLN A 369 17.15 -11.80 -16.87
C GLN A 369 16.35 -10.61 -17.41
N VAL A 370 16.11 -9.61 -16.57
CA VAL A 370 15.33 -8.42 -16.89
C VAL A 370 16.09 -7.18 -16.47
N LEU A 371 16.48 -6.36 -17.45
CA LEU A 371 17.08 -5.05 -17.21
C LEU A 371 16.00 -4.08 -16.68
N GLY A 372 16.33 -3.41 -15.58
CA GLY A 372 15.47 -2.42 -14.94
C GLY A 372 16.15 -1.84 -13.71
N ALA A 373 15.41 -1.16 -12.84
CA ALA A 373 15.97 -0.59 -11.63
C ALA A 373 14.98 -0.62 -10.46
N PRO A 374 15.48 -0.80 -9.23
CA PRO A 374 14.74 -0.40 -8.05
C PRO A 374 14.26 1.05 -8.15
N GLY A 375 13.04 1.30 -7.68
CA GLY A 375 12.47 2.64 -7.73
C GLY A 375 11.47 2.92 -6.61
N PRO A 376 11.93 2.87 -5.34
CA PRO A 376 11.06 2.90 -4.16
C PRO A 376 10.27 4.20 -4.01
N GLU A 377 9.03 4.07 -3.55
CA GLU A 377 8.06 5.17 -3.39
C GLU A 377 7.50 5.21 -1.96
N ASN A 378 7.51 6.39 -1.34
CA ASN A 378 6.96 6.64 0.00
C ASN A 378 5.63 7.43 -0.06
N LEU A 379 5.06 7.80 1.09
CA LEU A 379 3.81 8.58 1.16
C LEU A 379 3.84 9.92 0.43
N SER A 380 5.03 10.51 0.23
CA SER A 380 5.21 11.79 -0.47
C SER A 380 5.46 11.65 -1.96
N SER A 381 5.66 10.43 -2.45
CA SER A 381 6.02 10.16 -3.84
C SER A 381 4.87 10.49 -4.80
N PRO A 382 5.17 10.95 -6.03
CA PRO A 382 4.17 11.12 -7.08
C PRO A 382 3.42 9.82 -7.32
N ILE A 383 2.09 9.89 -7.39
CA ILE A 383 1.26 8.68 -7.58
C ILE A 383 0.78 8.58 -9.03
N GLN A 384 0.30 7.39 -9.43
CA GLN A 384 -0.19 7.17 -10.78
C GLN A 384 -1.41 8.06 -11.09
N ARG A 385 -1.33 8.80 -12.20
CA ARG A 385 -2.32 9.78 -12.68
C ARG A 385 -2.68 9.59 -14.16
N ASN A 386 -2.61 8.35 -14.67
CA ASN A 386 -2.82 8.03 -16.08
C ASN A 386 -4.14 8.57 -16.66
N ASN A 387 -5.22 8.57 -15.86
CA ASN A 387 -6.54 9.06 -16.26
C ASN A 387 -6.74 10.58 -16.04
N GLN A 388 -5.82 11.25 -15.34
CA GLN A 388 -5.87 12.67 -15.00
C GLN A 388 -4.91 13.51 -15.84
N PHE A 389 -4.20 12.89 -16.79
CA PHE A 389 -3.39 13.58 -17.78
C PHE A 389 -3.87 13.29 -19.19
N GLY A 390 -4.10 14.34 -19.97
CA GLY A 390 -4.28 14.18 -21.42
C GLY A 390 -2.93 13.89 -22.08
N ALA A 391 -2.81 12.81 -22.83
CA ALA A 391 -1.58 12.47 -23.57
C ALA A 391 -1.85 12.52 -25.08
N SER A 392 -1.37 13.57 -25.75
CA SER A 392 -1.52 13.76 -27.19
C SER A 392 -0.20 13.60 -27.95
N LEU A 393 -0.30 13.46 -29.27
CA LEU A 393 0.86 13.63 -30.15
C LEU A 393 1.38 15.06 -30.02
N LEU A 394 2.70 15.23 -30.16
CA LEU A 394 3.34 16.54 -30.24
C LEU A 394 2.82 17.29 -31.48
N ASP A 395 2.79 16.62 -32.63
CA ASP A 395 2.17 17.10 -33.86
C ASP A 395 0.98 16.18 -34.20
N THR A 396 -0.24 16.71 -34.06
CA THR A 396 -1.47 15.96 -34.33
C THR A 396 -1.74 15.75 -35.82
N SER A 397 -1.03 16.46 -36.70
CA SER A 397 -1.15 16.31 -38.16
C SER A 397 -0.27 15.17 -38.70
N VAL A 398 0.65 14.67 -37.90
CA VAL A 398 1.59 13.61 -38.27
C VAL A 398 1.31 12.35 -37.47
N SER A 399 1.51 11.17 -38.08
CA SER A 399 1.30 9.91 -37.37
C SER A 399 2.25 9.76 -36.17
N ALA A 400 1.83 8.96 -35.19
CA ALA A 400 2.63 8.66 -34.01
C ALA A 400 3.98 7.98 -34.32
N SER A 401 4.13 7.41 -35.51
CA SER A 401 5.29 6.63 -35.94
C SER A 401 6.34 7.43 -36.72
N GLN A 402 6.04 8.69 -37.04
CA GLN A 402 6.85 9.56 -37.90
C GLN A 402 7.36 10.79 -37.15
N SER A 403 8.37 11.45 -37.71
CA SER A 403 8.88 12.72 -37.18
C SER A 403 7.81 13.82 -37.30
N PRO A 404 7.58 14.64 -36.25
CA PRO A 404 8.40 14.78 -35.06
C PRO A 404 7.98 13.92 -33.86
N ASN A 405 6.84 13.23 -33.92
CA ASN A 405 6.29 12.42 -32.82
C ASN A 405 7.17 11.23 -32.43
N ARG A 406 7.91 10.69 -33.40
CA ARG A 406 8.90 9.63 -33.20
C ARG A 406 10.05 9.81 -34.18
N VAL A 407 11.28 9.86 -33.67
CA VAL A 407 12.50 10.10 -34.46
C VAL A 407 13.49 8.99 -34.21
N ARG A 408 14.05 8.45 -35.30
CA ARG A 408 15.06 7.41 -35.27
C ARG A 408 16.38 8.02 -35.75
N ASP A 409 17.33 8.19 -34.84
CA ASP A 409 18.68 8.66 -35.14
C ASP A 409 19.63 7.46 -35.18
N LEU A 410 20.31 7.25 -36.29
CA LEU A 410 21.21 6.11 -36.52
C LEU A 410 22.65 6.39 -36.08
N THR A 411 22.92 7.57 -35.53
CA THR A 411 24.23 7.94 -34.99
C THR A 411 24.57 7.02 -33.82
N GLN A 412 25.57 6.18 -33.98
CA GLN A 412 25.97 5.21 -32.95
C GLN A 412 26.63 5.92 -31.77
N ASP A 413 26.25 5.52 -30.57
CA ASP A 413 26.83 5.97 -29.31
C ASP A 413 26.92 4.78 -28.33
N PRO A 414 27.83 3.82 -28.60
CA PRO A 414 27.90 2.59 -27.80
C PRO A 414 28.25 2.82 -26.33
N GLN A 415 28.98 3.91 -26.02
CA GLN A 415 29.35 4.26 -24.65
C GLN A 415 28.14 4.59 -23.77
N ASN A 416 27.02 4.97 -24.39
CA ASN A 416 25.79 5.30 -23.70
C ASN A 416 24.64 4.42 -24.19
N ASN A 417 24.88 3.13 -24.35
CA ASN A 417 23.85 2.13 -24.62
C ASN A 417 23.04 2.39 -25.91
N SER A 418 23.70 2.87 -26.96
CA SER A 418 23.06 3.22 -28.24
C SER A 418 23.86 2.67 -29.43
N GLN A 419 24.13 1.36 -29.41
CA GLN A 419 24.88 0.66 -30.45
C GLN A 419 24.31 0.87 -31.86
N PHE A 420 22.98 0.98 -31.98
CA PHE A 420 22.27 1.25 -33.24
C PHE A 420 21.60 2.63 -33.22
N GLY A 421 22.16 3.56 -32.43
CA GLY A 421 21.68 4.93 -32.21
C GLY A 421 20.52 5.04 -31.23
N THR A 422 19.74 6.12 -31.31
CA THR A 422 18.62 6.41 -30.40
C THR A 422 17.25 6.50 -31.06
N LEU A 423 16.19 6.17 -30.31
CA LEU A 423 14.79 6.38 -30.64
C LEU A 423 14.22 7.45 -29.70
N SER A 424 13.79 8.59 -30.24
CA SER A 424 13.06 9.61 -29.49
C SER A 424 11.56 9.42 -29.67
N ILE A 425 10.80 9.42 -28.58
CA ILE A 425 9.33 9.44 -28.58
C ILE A 425 8.87 10.74 -27.93
N ARG A 426 8.01 11.50 -28.60
CA ARG A 426 7.56 12.82 -28.14
C ARG A 426 6.05 12.87 -27.97
N ARG A 427 5.60 13.40 -26.84
CA ARG A 427 4.19 13.55 -26.48
C ARG A 427 3.97 14.88 -25.77
N THR A 428 2.74 15.37 -25.84
CA THR A 428 2.30 16.52 -25.05
C THR A 428 1.36 16.02 -23.96
N PHE A 429 1.66 16.40 -22.72
CA PHE A 429 0.93 16.00 -21.53
C PHE A 429 0.21 17.22 -20.95
N THR A 430 -1.10 17.13 -20.80
CA THR A 430 -1.95 18.18 -20.22
C THR A 430 -2.37 17.79 -18.81
N ASN A 431 -2.09 18.64 -17.83
CA ASN A 431 -2.50 18.42 -16.45
C ASN A 431 -4.02 18.64 -16.31
N ASN A 432 -4.78 17.59 -15.98
CA ASN A 432 -6.22 17.67 -15.66
C ASN A 432 -6.51 17.15 -14.25
N THR A 433 -5.54 17.26 -13.33
CA THR A 433 -5.68 16.78 -11.95
C THR A 433 -6.63 17.63 -11.09
N GLY A 434 -7.00 18.83 -11.56
CA GLY A 434 -7.74 19.82 -10.80
C GLY A 434 -6.86 20.73 -9.93
N ALA A 435 -5.56 20.48 -9.85
CA ALA A 435 -4.60 21.23 -9.04
C ALA A 435 -3.27 21.47 -9.80
N PRO A 436 -2.43 22.43 -9.36
CA PRO A 436 -1.06 22.55 -9.86
C PRO A 436 -0.25 21.29 -9.53
N VAL A 437 0.55 20.82 -10.49
CA VAL A 437 1.43 19.66 -10.33
C VAL A 437 2.85 20.14 -10.05
N SER A 438 3.39 19.80 -8.87
CA SER A 438 4.72 20.17 -8.39
C SER A 438 5.81 19.20 -8.85
N GLU A 439 5.44 18.00 -9.26
CA GLU A 439 6.38 17.00 -9.75
C GLU A 439 5.71 16.12 -10.80
N LEU A 440 6.42 15.87 -11.91
CA LEU A 440 5.97 14.99 -12.98
C LEU A 440 7.12 14.05 -13.36
N ARG A 441 6.86 12.76 -13.26
CA ARG A 441 7.76 11.71 -13.74
C ARG A 441 6.98 10.65 -14.52
N PHE A 442 7.74 9.82 -15.24
CA PHE A 442 7.20 8.75 -16.06
C PHE A 442 7.91 7.44 -15.75
N ARG A 443 7.19 6.48 -15.17
CA ARG A 443 7.73 5.16 -14.84
C ARG A 443 7.53 4.19 -15.98
N ILE A 444 8.59 3.50 -16.38
CA ILE A 444 8.54 2.47 -17.42
C ILE A 444 7.94 1.21 -16.83
N VAL A 445 6.71 0.92 -17.24
CA VAL A 445 5.93 -0.23 -16.78
C VAL A 445 5.80 -1.30 -17.85
N GLU A 446 6.27 -1.07 -19.07
CA GLU A 446 6.43 -2.13 -20.06
C GLU A 446 7.46 -1.72 -21.11
N VAL A 447 8.52 -2.51 -21.28
CA VAL A 447 9.53 -2.23 -22.30
C VAL A 447 10.12 -3.51 -22.88
N THR A 448 10.36 -3.53 -24.19
CA THR A 448 11.25 -4.52 -24.81
C THR A 448 12.69 -4.08 -24.57
N THR A 449 13.38 -4.77 -23.68
CA THR A 449 14.74 -4.44 -23.20
C THR A 449 15.55 -5.72 -23.01
N PHE A 450 16.77 -5.60 -22.48
CA PHE A 450 17.65 -6.73 -22.25
C PHE A 450 17.11 -7.71 -21.17
N ALA A 451 17.17 -9.03 -21.36
CA ALA A 451 17.59 -9.73 -22.57
C ALA A 451 16.41 -9.90 -23.55
N PRO A 452 16.50 -9.43 -24.81
CA PRO A 452 15.41 -9.63 -25.76
C PRO A 452 15.24 -11.13 -26.08
N PRO A 453 14.00 -11.64 -26.20
CA PRO A 453 13.73 -13.07 -26.38
C PRO A 453 14.19 -13.64 -27.73
N ASP A 454 14.35 -12.79 -28.73
CA ASP A 454 14.77 -13.15 -30.09
C ASP A 454 15.43 -11.95 -30.80
N ALA A 455 16.01 -12.20 -31.97
CA ALA A 455 16.64 -11.19 -32.82
C ALA A 455 15.64 -10.21 -33.48
N GLY A 456 14.33 -10.50 -33.42
CA GLY A 456 13.26 -9.67 -33.97
C GLY A 456 12.71 -8.65 -32.97
N THR A 457 13.08 -8.76 -31.69
CA THR A 457 12.62 -7.91 -30.60
C THR A 457 13.65 -6.82 -30.29
N ALA A 458 13.21 -5.58 -30.08
CA ALA A 458 14.12 -4.49 -29.77
C ALA A 458 14.69 -4.61 -28.34
N ASP A 459 15.94 -4.18 -28.16
CA ASP A 459 16.50 -3.85 -26.84
C ASP A 459 16.56 -2.33 -26.75
N LEU A 460 15.59 -1.75 -26.03
CA LEU A 460 15.48 -0.32 -25.77
C LEU A 460 15.88 -0.02 -24.34
N ARG A 461 16.65 1.07 -24.16
CA ARG A 461 17.18 1.47 -22.86
C ARG A 461 16.97 2.97 -22.63
N ALA A 462 16.30 3.35 -21.56
CA ALA A 462 16.05 4.75 -21.24
C ALA A 462 17.34 5.50 -20.94
N ARG A 463 17.41 6.74 -21.42
CA ARG A 463 18.54 7.64 -21.26
C ARG A 463 18.05 9.03 -20.89
N ASP A 464 18.92 9.80 -20.26
CA ASP A 464 18.75 11.24 -20.13
C ASP A 464 18.63 11.90 -21.51
N SER A 465 17.83 12.95 -21.56
CA SER A 465 17.64 13.74 -22.76
C SER A 465 17.65 15.23 -22.44
N GLN A 466 18.02 16.01 -23.45
CA GLN A 466 18.09 17.47 -23.35
C GLN A 466 16.81 18.10 -23.89
N ASP A 467 16.53 19.33 -23.45
CA ASP A 467 15.52 20.18 -24.05
C ASP A 467 15.85 20.45 -25.52
N ILE A 468 14.83 20.41 -26.37
CA ILE A 468 14.97 20.71 -27.81
C ILE A 468 13.88 21.67 -28.27
N SER A 469 14.11 22.30 -29.43
CA SER A 469 13.08 23.06 -30.15
C SER A 469 12.65 22.28 -31.39
N VAL A 470 11.35 22.05 -31.54
CA VAL A 470 10.75 21.39 -32.69
C VAL A 470 9.84 22.37 -33.43
N MET A 471 9.99 22.48 -34.75
CA MET A 471 9.15 23.35 -35.56
C MET A 471 7.83 22.65 -35.92
N LEU A 472 6.70 23.16 -35.42
CA LEU A 472 5.36 22.68 -35.75
C LEU A 472 4.60 23.76 -36.52
N GLY A 473 4.25 23.49 -37.78
CA GLY A 473 3.56 24.47 -38.63
C GLY A 473 4.31 25.80 -38.78
N GLY A 474 5.64 25.79 -38.67
CA GLY A 474 6.48 27.00 -38.70
C GLY A 474 6.70 27.69 -37.35
N ASN A 475 6.10 27.21 -36.25
CA ASN A 475 6.30 27.75 -34.91
C ASN A 475 7.23 26.85 -34.08
N PRO A 476 8.21 27.42 -33.37
CA PRO A 476 9.05 26.64 -32.46
C PRO A 476 8.26 26.22 -31.22
N VAL A 477 8.32 24.93 -30.89
CA VAL A 477 7.78 24.34 -29.66
C VAL A 477 8.92 23.76 -28.86
N THR A 478 9.06 24.20 -27.61
CA THR A 478 10.00 23.59 -26.67
C THR A 478 9.49 22.22 -26.25
N VAL A 479 10.30 21.20 -26.46
CA VAL A 479 10.07 19.84 -25.96
C VAL A 479 11.09 19.59 -24.87
N ARG A 480 10.59 19.35 -23.66
CA ARG A 480 11.41 19.12 -22.46
C ARG A 480 12.06 17.75 -22.50
N GLY A 481 13.34 17.70 -22.15
CA GLY A 481 14.02 16.45 -21.89
C GLY A 481 13.57 15.83 -20.57
N THR A 482 13.66 14.52 -20.48
CA THR A 482 13.55 13.77 -19.22
C THR A 482 14.91 13.30 -18.73
N THR A 483 15.06 13.19 -17.42
CA THR A 483 16.24 12.63 -16.73
C THR A 483 15.85 11.35 -16.01
N VAL A 484 16.62 10.27 -16.18
CA VAL A 484 16.44 9.01 -15.46
C VAL A 484 16.71 9.23 -13.98
N GLU A 485 15.81 8.80 -13.10
CA GLU A 485 15.99 8.98 -11.65
C GLU A 485 17.06 8.04 -11.10
N GLN A 486 17.71 8.52 -10.03
CA GLN A 486 18.92 7.99 -9.43
C GLN A 486 18.89 8.26 -7.91
N PRO A 487 19.65 7.50 -7.09
CA PRO A 487 20.22 6.16 -7.34
C PRO A 487 19.12 5.07 -7.44
N PRO A 488 19.36 3.88 -8.02
CA PRO A 488 20.69 3.32 -8.33
C PRO A 488 21.23 3.72 -9.70
N THR A 489 22.55 3.64 -9.84
CA THR A 489 23.26 3.93 -11.09
C THR A 489 22.87 2.92 -12.16
N GLN A 490 22.30 3.41 -13.26
CA GLN A 490 21.82 2.59 -14.37
C GLN A 490 22.81 2.66 -15.54
N VAL A 491 24.04 2.16 -15.34
CA VAL A 491 25.13 2.24 -16.34
C VAL A 491 24.78 1.58 -17.66
N ASN A 492 23.97 0.52 -17.63
CA ASN A 492 23.49 -0.19 -18.81
C ASN A 492 22.25 0.45 -19.43
N GLY A 493 21.78 1.59 -18.91
CA GLY A 493 20.56 2.29 -19.33
C GLY A 493 19.32 1.75 -18.62
N GLY A 494 18.27 2.58 -18.57
CA GLY A 494 17.05 2.26 -17.84
C GLY A 494 16.15 1.25 -18.55
N GLY A 495 15.48 0.41 -17.78
CA GLY A 495 14.61 -0.66 -18.28
C GLY A 495 13.27 -0.65 -17.56
N TRP A 496 12.83 -1.83 -17.13
CA TRP A 496 11.62 -1.96 -16.29
C TRP A 496 11.75 -1.19 -14.98
N ASN A 497 10.65 -0.61 -14.52
CA ASN A 497 10.53 0.16 -13.27
C ASN A 497 11.39 1.45 -13.20
N THR A 498 12.24 1.72 -14.18
CA THR A 498 12.95 3.00 -14.28
C THR A 498 11.95 4.15 -14.45
N SER A 499 12.09 5.19 -13.63
CA SER A 499 11.38 6.45 -13.80
C SER A 499 12.24 7.51 -14.50
N MET A 500 11.58 8.42 -15.22
CA MET A 500 12.20 9.56 -15.87
C MET A 500 11.45 10.85 -15.51
N ARG A 501 12.15 11.80 -14.88
CA ARG A 501 11.60 13.04 -14.33
C ARG A 501 11.65 14.19 -15.34
N VAL A 502 10.64 15.07 -15.30
CA VAL A 502 10.63 16.35 -16.02
C VAL A 502 11.14 17.45 -15.09
N GLY A 503 12.47 17.66 -15.05
CA GLY A 503 13.12 18.49 -14.03
C GLY A 503 12.72 19.97 -13.96
N VAL A 504 12.06 20.50 -14.98
CA VAL A 504 11.55 21.90 -14.97
C VAL A 504 10.27 22.06 -14.15
N ILE A 505 9.54 20.98 -13.88
CA ILE A 505 8.33 20.99 -13.04
C ILE A 505 8.79 20.77 -11.60
N SER A 506 8.50 21.75 -10.74
CA SER A 506 8.94 21.75 -9.34
C SER A 506 7.91 22.47 -8.46
N THR A 507 8.06 22.39 -7.14
CA THR A 507 7.23 23.16 -6.20
C THR A 507 7.27 24.68 -6.47
N GLY A 508 8.42 25.21 -6.91
CA GLY A 508 8.57 26.64 -7.24
C GLY A 508 8.09 27.00 -8.66
N ALA A 509 7.85 26.03 -9.52
CA ALA A 509 7.38 26.20 -10.88
C ALA A 509 6.46 25.02 -11.28
N PRO A 510 5.25 24.93 -10.70
CA PRO A 510 4.36 23.82 -10.98
C PRO A 510 3.73 23.94 -12.36
N LEU A 511 3.32 22.80 -12.93
CA LEU A 511 2.47 22.75 -14.11
C LEU A 511 1.01 23.00 -13.68
N ALA A 512 0.45 24.16 -14.03
CA ALA A 512 -0.91 24.51 -13.61
C ALA A 512 -1.96 23.56 -14.21
N ASN A 513 -3.13 23.48 -13.56
CA ASN A 513 -4.24 22.71 -14.10
C ASN A 513 -4.72 23.32 -15.44
N GLY A 514 -4.88 22.49 -16.46
CA GLY A 514 -5.17 22.86 -17.84
C GLY A 514 -3.93 23.16 -18.70
N ASP A 515 -2.76 23.41 -18.08
CA ASP A 515 -1.53 23.65 -18.83
C ASP A 515 -0.93 22.35 -19.37
N SER A 516 -0.08 22.50 -20.39
CA SER A 516 0.56 21.37 -21.07
C SER A 516 2.07 21.47 -21.11
N VAL A 517 2.75 20.33 -21.05
CA VAL A 517 4.19 20.18 -21.26
C VAL A 517 4.44 19.19 -22.39
N SER A 518 5.26 19.58 -23.37
CA SER A 518 5.75 18.65 -24.38
C SER A 518 7.03 18.01 -23.89
N VAL A 519 7.13 16.68 -23.99
CA VAL A 519 8.21 15.88 -23.41
C VAL A 519 8.82 14.96 -24.47
N GLN A 520 10.13 14.75 -24.40
CA GLN A 520 10.87 13.77 -25.20
C GLN A 520 11.43 12.67 -24.29
N PHE A 521 11.08 11.43 -24.60
CA PHE A 521 11.74 10.24 -24.07
C PHE A 521 12.84 9.82 -25.05
N LEU A 522 14.07 9.66 -24.57
CA LEU A 522 15.20 9.18 -25.37
C LEU A 522 15.52 7.74 -24.98
N LEU A 523 15.45 6.84 -25.96
CA LEU A 523 15.76 5.43 -25.78
C LEU A 523 16.99 5.08 -26.62
N GLY A 524 18.04 4.59 -25.98
CA GLY A 524 19.15 3.94 -26.67
C GLY A 524 18.69 2.62 -27.29
N VAL A 525 19.14 2.34 -28.51
CA VAL A 525 18.80 1.11 -29.25
C VAL A 525 20.02 0.21 -29.28
N MET A 526 19.96 -0.87 -28.50
CA MET A 526 21.01 -1.89 -28.41
C MET A 526 20.75 -3.08 -29.34
N GLN A 527 19.49 -3.31 -29.69
CA GLN A 527 19.07 -4.24 -30.74
C GLN A 527 17.87 -3.66 -31.47
N THR A 528 17.86 -3.73 -32.81
CA THR A 528 16.72 -3.30 -33.62
C THR A 528 15.65 -4.38 -33.65
N GLY A 529 14.38 -4.00 -33.61
CA GLY A 529 13.29 -4.96 -33.72
C GLY A 529 11.92 -4.32 -33.50
N ALA A 530 10.90 -5.17 -33.38
CA ALA A 530 9.60 -4.78 -32.87
C ALA A 530 9.75 -4.39 -31.38
N PHE A 531 9.08 -3.32 -30.97
CA PHE A 531 9.22 -2.80 -29.62
C PHE A 531 7.88 -2.55 -28.94
N ARG A 532 7.91 -2.60 -27.61
CA ARG A 532 6.87 -2.09 -26.72
C ARG A 532 7.53 -1.08 -25.77
N PHE A 533 6.80 -0.02 -25.48
CA PHE A 533 7.20 1.03 -24.55
C PHE A 533 5.94 1.66 -23.98
N PHE A 534 5.64 1.34 -22.72
CA PHE A 534 4.51 1.85 -21.97
C PHE A 534 5.03 2.47 -20.67
N ILE A 535 4.45 3.61 -20.33
CA ILE A 535 4.83 4.40 -19.17
C ILE A 535 3.58 4.73 -18.35
N ASN A 536 3.74 4.76 -17.03
CA ASN A 536 2.82 5.44 -16.14
C ASN A 536 3.19 6.92 -16.07
N ILE A 537 2.17 7.76 -15.95
CA ILE A 537 2.29 9.17 -15.60
C ILE A 537 2.14 9.25 -14.10
N GLU A 538 3.18 9.69 -13.41
CA GLU A 538 3.19 9.84 -11.96
C GLU A 538 3.36 11.32 -11.62
N ALA A 539 2.45 11.87 -10.82
CA ALA A 539 2.45 13.28 -10.50
C ALA A 539 2.05 13.60 -9.06
N ALA A 540 2.80 14.52 -8.45
CA ALA A 540 2.47 15.12 -7.16
C ALA A 540 1.73 16.44 -7.37
N THR A 541 0.62 16.64 -6.67
CA THR A 541 -0.19 17.86 -6.70
C THR A 541 0.10 18.72 -5.47
N GLN A 542 0.02 20.04 -5.62
CA GLN A 542 0.13 21.01 -4.51
C GLN A 542 -1.19 21.19 -3.73
#